data_AF-A0AAW9SJC6-F1
#
_entry.id   AF-A0AAW9SJC6-F1
#
_cell.length_a   1.000
_cell.length_b   1.000
_cell.length_c   1.000
_cell.angle_alpha   90.00
_cell.angle_beta   90.00
_cell.angle_gamma   90.00
#
_symmetry.space_group_name_H-M   'P 1'
#
loop_
_entity.id
_entity.type
_entity.pdbx_description
1 polymer ?
#
loop_
_entity_poly.entity_id
_entity_poly.type
_entity_poly.pdbx_seq_one_letter_code
_entity_poly.pdbx_strand_id
1 'polypeptide(L)'
;MSYLSQLAGLMWLQFVSAATGIAALAALARGIAGRPALGNFLVDVQRASFLVLLPVAMVVALLMVLGGMPMTLQGSAVATTVEGAMQTIARGPVAAFLTIKQLGTNGGGFFGPNATHPLENPTFWTNALAMFCLIIIPMSCVWMFYRIVGRMRHATVIFSVMAVFILVKITGSVAFESAPTPAFSELPVSEATGNLEGKELRFGATGGPLWAVLTTATSNGSVGAMHDSLNPLTGLMPMAGMWLNATFGGVGVGMINMFLYIVVAVFVAGMMV
;
A
#
# COMPACT_ATOMS: atom_id res chain seq x y z
N MET A 1 -17.82 -12.76 -5.18
CA MET A 1 -17.33 -13.44 -3.96
C MET A 1 -18.37 -13.29 -2.84
N SER A 2 -18.55 -14.29 -1.97
CA SER A 2 -19.45 -14.19 -0.82
C SER A 2 -18.77 -13.49 0.36
N TYR A 3 -19.54 -13.03 1.34
CA TYR A 3 -18.99 -12.47 2.59
C TYR A 3 -18.13 -13.47 3.35
N LEU A 4 -18.50 -14.76 3.32
CA LEU A 4 -17.70 -15.81 3.92
C LEU A 4 -16.31 -15.89 3.27
N SER A 5 -16.23 -15.90 1.92
CA SER A 5 -14.93 -15.93 1.24
C SER A 5 -14.10 -14.67 1.47
N GLN A 6 -14.74 -13.50 1.56
CA GLN A 6 -14.07 -12.23 1.84
C GLN A 6 -13.49 -12.24 3.26
N LEU A 7 -14.26 -12.64 4.26
CA LEU A 7 -13.85 -12.58 5.67
C LEU A 7 -12.95 -13.75 6.08
N ALA A 8 -13.37 -15.00 5.84
CA ALA A 8 -12.67 -16.17 6.33
C ALA A 8 -11.51 -16.61 5.43
N GLY A 9 -11.53 -16.22 4.15
CA GLY A 9 -10.45 -16.51 3.21
C GLY A 9 -9.51 -15.32 3.07
N LEU A 10 -9.98 -14.29 2.35
CA LEU A 10 -9.12 -13.18 1.93
C LEU A 10 -8.63 -12.33 3.11
N MET A 11 -9.51 -11.88 4.00
CA MET A 11 -9.11 -11.04 5.14
C MET A 11 -8.18 -11.79 6.10
N TRP A 12 -8.45 -13.07 6.36
CA TRP A 12 -7.56 -13.93 7.14
C TRP A 12 -6.16 -14.03 6.50
N LEU A 13 -6.09 -14.30 5.19
CA LEU A 13 -4.82 -14.34 4.46
C LEU A 13 -4.07 -13.02 4.54
N GLN A 14 -4.76 -11.88 4.49
CA GLN A 14 -4.15 -10.56 4.58
C GLN A 14 -3.46 -10.29 5.93
N PHE A 15 -3.98 -10.85 7.03
CA PHE A 15 -3.30 -10.81 8.33
C PHE A 15 -2.09 -11.73 8.37
N VAL A 16 -2.28 -12.99 7.96
CA VAL A 16 -1.26 -14.03 8.10
C VAL A 16 -0.08 -13.80 7.16
N SER A 17 -0.31 -13.32 5.93
CA SER A 17 0.75 -12.95 4.98
C SER A 17 1.65 -11.86 5.54
N ALA A 18 1.06 -10.76 6.05
CA ALA A 18 1.79 -9.64 6.62
C ALA A 18 2.56 -10.05 7.89
N ALA A 19 1.93 -10.83 8.78
CA ALA A 19 2.58 -11.34 9.98
C ALA A 19 3.76 -12.26 9.66
N THR A 20 3.64 -13.08 8.61
CA THR A 20 4.71 -13.96 8.13
C THR A 20 5.90 -13.14 7.62
N GLY A 21 5.66 -12.06 6.87
CA GLY A 21 6.71 -11.14 6.42
C GLY A 21 7.47 -10.51 7.59
N ILE A 22 6.76 -10.03 8.62
CA ILE A 22 7.38 -9.47 9.84
C ILE A 22 8.21 -10.54 10.57
N ALA A 23 7.68 -11.75 10.72
CA ALA A 23 8.36 -12.85 11.40
C ALA A 23 9.66 -13.25 10.67
N ALA A 24 9.62 -13.35 9.34
CA ALA A 24 10.80 -13.61 8.53
C ALA A 24 11.88 -12.53 8.69
N LEU A 25 11.47 -11.26 8.69
CA LEU A 25 12.39 -10.14 8.91
C LEU A 25 13.00 -10.17 10.32
N ALA A 26 12.21 -10.50 11.34
CA ALA A 26 12.69 -10.61 12.71
C ALA A 26 13.72 -11.75 12.87
N ALA A 27 13.49 -12.89 12.23
CA ALA A 27 14.43 -14.01 12.19
C ALA A 27 15.75 -13.60 11.51
N LEU A 28 15.68 -12.96 10.33
CA LEU A 28 16.86 -12.44 9.63
C LEU A 28 17.64 -11.46 10.52
N ALA A 29 16.96 -10.50 11.14
CA ALA A 29 17.58 -9.51 12.01
C ALA A 29 18.31 -10.16 13.21
N ARG A 30 17.74 -11.21 13.80
CA ARG A 30 18.37 -11.96 14.91
C ARG A 30 19.60 -12.75 14.45
N GLY A 31 19.55 -13.34 13.25
CA GLY A 31 20.69 -14.01 12.65
C GLY A 31 21.86 -13.04 12.40
N ILE A 32 21.58 -11.88 11.81
CA ILE A 32 22.59 -10.82 11.59
C ILE A 32 23.12 -10.25 12.91
N ALA A 33 22.30 -10.22 13.96
CA ALA A 33 22.74 -9.82 15.30
C ALA A 33 23.67 -10.85 15.98
N GLY A 34 23.96 -11.99 15.34
CA GLY A 34 24.81 -13.04 15.91
C GLY A 34 24.16 -13.82 17.05
N ARG A 35 22.82 -13.83 17.14
CA ARG A 35 22.13 -14.63 18.16
C ARG A 35 22.26 -16.12 17.86
N PRO A 36 22.42 -16.98 18.88
CA PRO A 36 22.59 -18.42 18.68
C PRO A 36 21.34 -19.11 18.12
N ALA A 37 20.16 -18.49 18.26
CA ALA A 37 18.90 -18.98 17.73
C ALA A 37 18.11 -17.84 17.06
N LEU A 38 17.35 -18.18 16.02
CA LEU A 38 16.52 -17.24 15.27
C LEU A 38 15.18 -16.92 15.95
N GLY A 39 14.86 -17.60 17.05
CA GLY A 39 13.59 -17.48 17.78
C GLY A 39 12.56 -18.51 17.33
N ASN A 40 11.29 -18.27 17.64
CA ASN A 40 10.18 -19.15 17.29
C ASN A 40 9.23 -18.43 16.32
N PHE A 41 9.10 -18.98 15.12
CA PHE A 41 8.27 -18.44 14.05
C PHE A 41 6.81 -18.23 14.48
N LEU A 42 6.20 -19.21 15.14
CA LEU A 42 4.79 -19.11 15.55
C LEU A 42 4.58 -18.03 16.60
N VAL A 43 5.54 -17.84 17.51
CA VAL A 43 5.50 -16.76 18.50
C VAL A 43 5.62 -15.39 17.82
N ASP A 44 6.49 -15.25 16.82
CA ASP A 44 6.63 -13.99 16.08
C ASP A 44 5.39 -13.68 15.25
N VAL A 45 4.81 -14.67 14.57
CA VAL A 45 3.56 -14.51 13.82
C VAL A 45 2.40 -14.13 14.76
N GLN A 46 2.30 -14.76 15.93
CA GLN A 46 1.30 -14.41 16.93
C GLN A 46 1.49 -12.98 17.44
N ARG A 47 2.73 -12.57 17.77
CA ARG A 47 3.02 -11.20 18.22
C ARG A 47 2.72 -10.17 17.14
N ALA A 48 3.15 -10.41 15.90
CA ALA A 48 2.86 -9.53 14.78
C ALA A 48 1.34 -9.41 14.54
N SER A 49 0.62 -10.53 14.55
CA SER A 49 -0.84 -10.55 14.35
C SER A 49 -1.58 -9.85 15.49
N PHE A 50 -1.37 -10.26 16.74
CA PHE A 50 -2.21 -9.85 17.87
C PHE A 50 -1.74 -8.59 18.59
N LEU A 51 -0.45 -8.26 18.53
CA LEU A 51 0.10 -7.09 19.25
C LEU A 51 0.39 -5.90 18.33
N VAL A 52 0.37 -6.09 17.00
CA VAL A 52 0.66 -5.01 16.03
C VAL A 52 -0.49 -4.87 15.03
N LEU A 53 -0.71 -5.88 14.18
CA LEU A 53 -1.65 -5.76 13.06
C LEU A 53 -3.09 -5.61 13.53
N LEU A 54 -3.58 -6.50 14.40
CA LEU A 54 -4.97 -6.49 14.85
C LEU A 54 -5.33 -5.22 15.65
N PRO A 55 -4.54 -4.77 16.66
CA PRO A 55 -4.87 -3.55 17.38
C PRO A 55 -4.89 -2.31 16.49
N VAL A 56 -3.88 -2.15 15.62
CA VAL A 56 -3.81 -1.01 14.69
C VAL A 56 -4.96 -1.09 13.68
N ALA A 57 -5.28 -2.29 13.17
CA ALA A 57 -6.38 -2.49 12.25
C ALA A 57 -7.74 -2.18 12.89
N MET A 58 -7.96 -2.50 14.16
CA MET A 58 -9.20 -2.12 14.83
C MET A 58 -9.36 -0.59 14.92
N VAL A 59 -8.30 0.12 15.31
CA VAL A 59 -8.32 1.59 15.41
C VAL A 59 -8.56 2.21 14.04
N VAL A 60 -7.82 1.79 13.02
CA VAL A 60 -7.97 2.34 11.66
C VAL A 60 -9.34 1.97 11.08
N ALA A 61 -9.85 0.75 11.27
CA ALA A 61 -11.17 0.36 10.78
C ALA A 61 -12.28 1.22 11.38
N LEU A 62 -12.18 1.55 12.69
CA LEU A 62 -13.13 2.48 13.32
C LEU A 62 -13.08 3.86 12.65
N LEU A 63 -11.88 4.40 12.40
CA LEU A 63 -11.71 5.68 11.69
C LEU A 63 -12.27 5.61 10.26
N MET A 64 -12.12 4.48 9.56
CA MET A 64 -12.68 4.27 8.22
C MET A 64 -14.22 4.24 8.24
N VAL A 65 -14.82 3.62 9.26
CA VAL A 65 -16.29 3.65 9.46
C VAL A 65 -16.77 5.08 9.70
N LEU A 66 -16.09 5.83 10.57
CA LEU A 66 -16.39 7.25 10.82
C LEU A 66 -16.22 8.10 9.55
N GLY A 67 -15.29 7.72 8.66
CA GLY A 67 -15.09 8.32 7.36
C GLY A 67 -16.13 7.93 6.28
N GLY A 68 -17.13 7.11 6.62
CA GLY A 68 -18.24 6.75 5.74
C GLY A 68 -18.10 5.38 5.05
N MET A 69 -17.10 4.57 5.41
CA MET A 69 -16.93 3.23 4.84
C MET A 69 -17.94 2.24 5.46
N PRO A 70 -18.65 1.43 4.65
CA PRO A 70 -19.66 0.52 5.18
C PRO A 70 -19.03 -0.62 5.99
N MET A 71 -19.74 -0.99 7.05
CA MET A 71 -19.41 -2.10 7.93
C MET A 71 -20.68 -2.86 8.29
N THR A 72 -21.14 -3.72 7.38
CA THR A 72 -22.43 -4.44 7.49
C THR A 72 -22.34 -5.86 6.92
N LEU A 73 -23.24 -6.74 7.37
CA LEU A 73 -23.42 -8.09 6.82
C LEU A 73 -24.73 -8.25 6.04
N GLN A 74 -25.46 -7.16 5.81
CA GLN A 74 -26.66 -7.20 4.97
C GLN A 74 -26.28 -7.46 3.50
N GLY A 75 -26.98 -8.35 2.80
CA GLY A 75 -26.77 -8.61 1.36
C GLY A 75 -27.06 -7.38 0.49
N SER A 76 -26.76 -7.40 -0.81
CA SER A 76 -26.87 -6.21 -1.69
C SER A 76 -28.15 -5.39 -1.50
N ALA A 77 -28.00 -4.05 -1.49
CA ALA A 77 -29.14 -3.15 -1.44
C ALA A 77 -29.69 -2.93 -2.85
N VAL A 78 -31.00 -2.88 -3.00
CA VAL A 78 -31.66 -2.53 -4.26
C VAL A 78 -32.23 -1.14 -4.10
N ALA A 79 -31.80 -0.20 -4.95
CA ALA A 79 -32.23 1.18 -4.94
C ALA A 79 -32.89 1.53 -6.27
N THR A 80 -34.03 2.22 -6.20
CA THR A 80 -34.62 2.87 -7.38
C THR A 80 -33.94 4.23 -7.54
N THR A 81 -33.32 4.48 -8.69
CA THR A 81 -32.66 5.74 -8.99
C THR A 81 -33.69 6.84 -9.18
N VAL A 82 -33.22 8.09 -9.19
CA VAL A 82 -34.09 9.26 -9.41
C VAL A 82 -34.77 9.24 -10.80
N GLU A 83 -34.18 8.52 -11.75
CA GLU A 83 -34.72 8.28 -13.10
C GLU A 83 -35.66 7.06 -13.17
N GLY A 84 -35.87 6.36 -12.04
CA GLY A 84 -36.73 5.18 -11.96
C GLY A 84 -36.05 3.85 -12.32
N ALA A 85 -34.75 3.85 -12.67
CA ALA A 85 -34.01 2.64 -12.95
C ALA A 85 -33.69 1.86 -11.65
N MET A 86 -33.58 0.54 -11.73
CA MET A 86 -33.21 -0.28 -10.59
C MET A 86 -31.70 -0.49 -10.55
N GLN A 87 -31.06 -0.13 -9.44
CA GLN A 87 -29.63 -0.32 -9.19
C GLN A 87 -29.40 -1.28 -8.03
N THR A 88 -28.56 -2.28 -8.25
CA THR A 88 -28.10 -3.18 -7.18
C THR A 88 -26.75 -2.70 -6.64
N ILE A 89 -26.69 -2.37 -5.36
CA ILE A 89 -25.51 -1.86 -4.69
C ILE A 89 -24.92 -2.96 -3.81
N ALA A 90 -23.74 -3.45 -4.17
CA ALA A 90 -22.98 -4.36 -3.34
C ALA A 90 -22.50 -3.63 -2.08
N ARG A 91 -22.71 -4.23 -0.91
CA ARG A 91 -22.24 -3.74 0.39
C ARG A 91 -21.52 -4.86 1.13
N GLY A 92 -21.01 -4.58 2.32
CA GLY A 92 -20.35 -5.59 3.14
C GLY A 92 -19.52 -4.99 4.27
N PRO A 93 -18.70 -5.83 4.92
CA PRO A 93 -17.79 -5.46 6.00
C PRO A 93 -16.52 -4.78 5.46
N VAL A 94 -16.68 -3.73 4.66
CA VAL A 94 -15.60 -3.15 3.84
C VAL A 94 -14.56 -2.45 4.69
N ALA A 95 -14.97 -1.72 5.74
CA ALA A 95 -14.04 -0.99 6.61
C ALA A 95 -12.99 -1.88 7.26
N ALA A 96 -13.40 -3.04 7.81
CA ALA A 96 -12.48 -4.01 8.40
C ALA A 96 -11.55 -4.62 7.34
N PHE A 97 -12.13 -5.02 6.19
CA PHE A 97 -11.39 -5.67 5.11
C PHE A 97 -10.31 -4.74 4.52
N LEU A 98 -10.67 -3.51 4.19
CA LEU A 98 -9.76 -2.53 3.60
C LEU A 98 -8.63 -2.15 4.55
N THR A 99 -8.91 -2.12 5.84
CA THR A 99 -7.90 -1.68 6.80
C THR A 99 -6.69 -2.60 6.82
N ILE A 100 -6.89 -3.92 6.93
CA ILE A 100 -5.77 -4.87 6.90
C ILE A 100 -5.17 -4.99 5.49
N LYS A 101 -5.98 -4.82 4.44
CA LYS A 101 -5.50 -4.73 3.06
C LYS A 101 -4.41 -3.66 2.91
N GLN A 102 -4.63 -2.47 3.49
CA GLN A 102 -3.67 -1.37 3.41
C GLN A 102 -2.49 -1.54 4.36
N LEU A 103 -2.76 -1.77 5.64
CA LEU A 103 -1.72 -1.93 6.66
C LEU A 103 -0.77 -3.11 6.38
N GLY A 104 -1.31 -4.22 5.92
CA GLY A 104 -0.56 -5.44 5.61
C GLY A 104 0.09 -5.46 4.23
N THR A 105 0.02 -4.35 3.47
CA THR A 105 0.51 -4.28 2.08
C THR A 105 0.00 -5.42 1.19
N ASN A 106 -1.30 -5.70 1.21
CA ASN A 106 -1.89 -6.81 0.44
C ASN A 106 -2.61 -6.37 -0.84
N GLY A 107 -3.28 -5.22 -0.80
CA GLY A 107 -3.89 -4.59 -1.97
C GLY A 107 -5.12 -5.24 -2.59
N GLY A 108 -5.55 -6.44 -2.19
CA GLY A 108 -6.78 -7.08 -2.67
C GLY A 108 -8.03 -6.27 -2.31
N GLY A 109 -8.80 -5.84 -3.31
CA GLY A 109 -10.01 -5.02 -3.13
C GLY A 109 -11.23 -5.84 -2.70
N PHE A 110 -12.15 -5.21 -1.98
CA PHE A 110 -13.46 -5.81 -1.67
C PHE A 110 -14.36 -5.78 -2.92
N PHE A 111 -14.26 -4.71 -3.70
CA PHE A 111 -14.90 -4.48 -4.99
C PHE A 111 -13.87 -4.49 -6.13
N GLY A 112 -14.34 -4.68 -7.36
CA GLY A 112 -13.50 -4.76 -8.55
C GLY A 112 -12.58 -3.55 -8.75
N PRO A 113 -13.10 -2.31 -8.75
CA PRO A 113 -12.29 -1.10 -8.91
C PRO A 113 -11.37 -0.77 -7.72
N ASN A 114 -11.35 -1.61 -6.68
CA ASN A 114 -10.41 -1.49 -5.56
C ASN A 114 -10.58 -0.14 -4.82
N ALA A 115 -9.48 0.56 -4.53
CA ALA A 115 -9.48 1.82 -3.78
C ALA A 115 -10.04 3.02 -4.56
N THR A 116 -10.43 2.84 -5.83
CA THR A 116 -11.27 3.82 -6.54
C THR A 116 -12.74 3.67 -6.17
N HIS A 117 -13.20 2.52 -5.67
CA HIS A 117 -14.64 2.34 -5.40
C HIS A 117 -15.13 3.27 -4.27
N PRO A 118 -16.26 3.99 -4.41
CA PRO A 118 -16.77 4.92 -3.37
C PRO A 118 -16.98 4.28 -2.00
N LEU A 119 -17.36 3.01 -1.95
CA LEU A 119 -17.52 2.27 -0.69
C LEU A 119 -16.20 1.70 -0.13
N GLU A 120 -15.09 1.78 -0.85
CA GLU A 120 -13.74 1.48 -0.32
C GLU A 120 -12.93 2.74 -0.05
N ASN A 121 -13.29 3.88 -0.63
CA ASN A 121 -12.56 5.12 -0.39
C ASN A 121 -13.48 6.33 -0.57
N PRO A 122 -14.35 6.59 0.42
CA PRO A 122 -15.45 7.53 0.26
C PRO A 122 -15.01 9.00 0.18
N THR A 123 -13.99 9.40 0.94
CA THR A 123 -13.63 10.80 1.12
C THR A 123 -12.12 11.05 0.94
N PHE A 124 -11.75 12.31 0.75
CA PHE A 124 -10.34 12.72 0.76
C PHE A 124 -9.63 12.30 2.05
N TRP A 125 -10.32 12.36 3.20
CA TRP A 125 -9.77 11.96 4.49
C TRP A 125 -9.48 10.47 4.59
N THR A 126 -10.41 9.62 4.14
CA THR A 126 -10.18 8.16 4.10
C THR A 126 -9.06 7.82 3.12
N ASN A 127 -8.94 8.57 2.03
CA ASN A 127 -7.87 8.40 1.05
C ASN A 127 -6.50 8.70 1.66
N ALA A 128 -6.36 9.84 2.33
CA ALA A 128 -5.13 10.20 3.02
C ALA A 128 -4.75 9.18 4.11
N LEU A 129 -5.72 8.73 4.91
CA LEU A 129 -5.49 7.72 5.94
C LEU A 129 -5.08 6.37 5.33
N ALA A 130 -5.73 5.94 4.24
CA ALA A 130 -5.38 4.71 3.55
C ALA A 130 -3.96 4.76 2.95
N MET A 131 -3.57 5.90 2.35
CA MET A 131 -2.20 6.13 1.88
C MET A 131 -1.17 6.09 3.01
N PHE A 132 -1.51 6.64 4.18
CA PHE A 132 -0.66 6.53 5.37
C PHE A 132 -0.51 5.06 5.81
N CYS A 133 -1.59 4.28 5.79
CA CYS A 133 -1.56 2.86 6.10
C CYS A 133 -0.69 2.03 5.15
N LEU A 134 -0.54 2.42 3.88
CA LEU A 134 0.37 1.76 2.92
C LEU A 134 1.82 1.74 3.43
N ILE A 135 2.28 2.87 3.98
CA ILE A 135 3.70 3.11 4.23
C ILE A 135 4.12 2.86 5.68
N ILE A 136 3.22 3.01 6.66
CA ILE A 136 3.62 3.10 8.07
C ILE A 136 4.29 1.83 8.60
N ILE A 137 3.76 0.64 8.28
CA ILE A 137 4.35 -0.63 8.75
C ILE A 137 5.63 -0.97 7.98
N PRO A 138 5.68 -0.90 6.63
CA PRO A 138 6.93 -1.09 5.89
C PRO A 138 8.06 -0.16 6.35
N MET A 139 7.75 1.12 6.57
CA MET A 139 8.70 2.08 7.12
C MET A 139 9.18 1.68 8.52
N SER A 140 8.26 1.25 9.39
CA SER A 140 8.59 0.79 10.75
C SER A 140 9.45 -0.48 10.75
N CYS A 141 9.31 -1.36 9.77
CA CYS A 141 10.12 -2.57 9.63
C CYS A 141 11.62 -2.27 9.48
N VAL A 142 12.00 -1.18 8.81
CA VAL A 142 13.40 -0.73 8.70
C VAL A 142 13.98 -0.46 10.09
N TRP A 143 13.24 0.30 10.91
CA TRP A 143 13.65 0.62 12.27
C TRP A 143 13.67 -0.61 13.17
N MET A 144 12.67 -1.49 13.05
CA MET A 144 12.60 -2.75 13.79
C MET A 144 13.83 -3.63 13.51
N PHE A 145 14.20 -3.79 12.23
CA PHE A 145 15.35 -4.60 11.81
C PHE A 145 16.63 -4.12 12.51
N TYR A 146 16.96 -2.84 12.38
CA TYR A 146 18.21 -2.30 12.95
C TYR A 146 18.18 -2.18 14.47
N ARG A 147 17.00 -2.11 15.09
CA ARG A 147 16.86 -2.20 16.55
C ARG A 147 17.17 -3.61 17.06
N ILE A 148 16.74 -4.66 16.35
CA ILE A 148 17.08 -6.04 16.69
C ILE A 148 18.57 -6.33 16.47
N VAL A 149 19.15 -5.79 15.39
CA VAL A 149 20.58 -5.88 15.07
C VAL A 149 21.45 -5.07 16.05
N GLY A 150 20.89 -4.05 16.71
CA GLY A 150 21.61 -3.20 17.67
C GLY A 150 22.46 -2.10 17.01
N ARG A 151 22.20 -1.76 15.74
CA ARG A 151 22.99 -0.79 14.96
C ARG A 151 22.11 0.31 14.37
N MET A 152 21.55 1.17 15.22
CA MET A 152 20.57 2.19 14.83
C MET A 152 21.09 3.24 13.83
N ARG A 153 22.41 3.49 13.77
CA ARG A 153 22.98 4.42 12.78
C ARG A 153 22.72 3.97 11.33
N HIS A 154 22.75 2.65 11.08
CA HIS A 154 22.42 2.12 9.75
C HIS A 154 20.93 2.24 9.43
N ALA A 155 20.06 2.24 10.45
CA ALA A 155 18.62 2.47 10.25
C ALA A 155 18.37 3.81 9.58
N THR A 156 18.99 4.88 10.08
CA THR A 156 18.84 6.22 9.52
C THR A 156 19.34 6.28 8.09
N VAL A 157 20.52 5.71 7.79
CA VAL A 157 21.09 5.73 6.43
C VAL A 157 20.17 5.02 5.44
N ILE A 158 19.77 3.78 5.74
CA ILE A 158 18.93 2.98 4.84
C ILE A 158 17.54 3.60 4.70
N PHE A 159 16.96 4.07 5.79
CA PHE A 159 15.67 4.80 5.75
C PHE A 159 15.76 6.05 4.87
N SER A 160 16.82 6.85 4.99
CA SER A 160 17.03 8.03 4.17
C SER A 160 17.16 7.69 2.68
N VAL A 161 17.91 6.64 2.31
CA VAL A 161 18.02 6.19 0.91
C VAL A 161 16.65 5.80 0.36
N MET A 162 15.89 5.00 1.11
CA MET A 162 14.55 4.56 0.71
C MET A 162 13.55 5.74 0.64
N ALA A 163 13.67 6.70 1.54
CA ALA A 163 12.87 7.93 1.55
C ALA A 163 13.19 8.85 0.36
N VAL A 164 14.45 8.98 -0.03
CA VAL A 164 14.83 9.75 -1.24
C VAL A 164 14.24 9.08 -2.48
N PHE A 165 14.35 7.76 -2.61
CA PHE A 165 13.77 7.04 -3.75
C PHE A 165 12.25 7.18 -3.84
N ILE A 166 11.52 7.11 -2.72
CA ILE A 166 10.06 7.31 -2.78
C ILE A 166 9.73 8.77 -3.12
N LEU A 167 10.47 9.74 -2.58
CA LEU A 167 10.24 11.16 -2.85
C LEU A 167 10.48 11.52 -4.33
N VAL A 168 11.56 11.01 -4.93
CA VAL A 168 11.85 11.19 -6.36
C VAL A 168 10.72 10.62 -7.21
N LYS A 169 10.21 9.42 -6.88
CA LYS A 169 9.09 8.82 -7.61
C LYS A 169 7.80 9.62 -7.44
N ILE A 170 7.49 10.08 -6.22
CA ILE A 170 6.28 10.89 -5.96
C ILE A 170 6.33 12.20 -6.75
N THR A 171 7.45 12.93 -6.63
CA THR A 171 7.64 14.22 -7.32
C THR A 171 7.61 14.05 -8.83
N GLY A 172 8.30 13.05 -9.37
CA GLY A 172 8.28 12.73 -10.80
C GLY A 172 6.88 12.35 -11.28
N SER A 173 6.17 11.49 -10.55
CA SER A 173 4.81 11.03 -10.90
C SER A 173 3.81 12.20 -10.95
N VAL A 174 3.80 13.05 -9.92
CA VAL A 174 2.90 14.21 -9.86
C VAL A 174 3.26 15.24 -10.94
N ALA A 175 4.54 15.51 -11.17
CA ALA A 175 4.98 16.46 -12.19
C ALA A 175 4.62 15.99 -13.61
N PHE A 176 4.84 14.72 -13.92
CA PHE A 176 4.53 14.15 -15.24
C PHE A 176 3.04 13.99 -15.49
N GLU A 177 2.22 13.75 -14.46
CA GLU A 177 0.76 13.69 -14.65
C GLU A 177 0.13 15.08 -14.81
N SER A 178 0.76 16.09 -14.21
CA SER A 178 0.32 17.48 -14.34
C SER A 178 0.63 18.09 -15.71
N ALA A 179 1.44 17.41 -16.53
CA ALA A 179 1.71 17.82 -17.90
C ALA A 179 0.45 17.60 -18.78
N PRO A 180 0.17 18.51 -19.73
CA PRO A 180 -0.93 18.34 -20.67
C PRO A 180 -0.81 17.01 -21.43
N THR A 181 -1.92 16.29 -21.56
CA THR A 181 -1.95 15.02 -22.28
C THR A 181 -2.05 15.30 -23.79
N PRO A 182 -1.05 14.91 -24.61
CA PRO A 182 -1.04 15.24 -26.03
C PRO A 182 -2.27 14.74 -26.80
N ALA A 183 -2.87 13.64 -26.33
CA ALA A 183 -4.10 13.08 -26.91
C ALA A 183 -5.33 14.01 -26.78
N PHE A 184 -5.28 15.01 -25.90
CA PHE A 184 -6.37 15.98 -25.70
C PHE A 184 -6.19 17.28 -26.48
N SER A 185 -5.03 17.50 -27.11
CA SER A 185 -4.66 18.78 -27.75
C SER A 185 -5.60 19.28 -28.84
N GLU A 186 -6.33 18.38 -29.52
CA GLU A 186 -7.29 18.72 -30.57
C GLU A 186 -8.75 18.58 -30.11
N LEU A 187 -8.99 18.19 -28.86
CA LEU A 187 -10.33 18.01 -28.30
C LEU A 187 -10.81 19.28 -27.61
N PRO A 188 -12.12 19.60 -27.66
CA PRO A 188 -12.69 20.75 -26.97
C PRO A 188 -12.86 20.47 -25.46
N VAL A 189 -11.77 20.10 -24.77
CA VAL A 189 -11.75 19.72 -23.35
C VAL A 189 -10.74 20.60 -22.61
N SER A 190 -11.07 20.96 -21.36
CA SER A 190 -10.19 21.78 -20.52
C SER A 190 -8.95 21.00 -20.06
N GLU A 191 -7.77 21.41 -20.52
CA GLU A 191 -6.47 20.84 -20.11
C GLU A 191 -5.94 21.39 -18.77
N ALA A 192 -6.57 22.43 -18.21
CA ALA A 192 -6.09 23.13 -17.02
C ALA A 192 -6.00 22.25 -15.76
N THR A 193 -6.73 21.14 -15.72
CA THR A 193 -6.83 20.24 -14.55
C THR A 193 -5.86 19.05 -14.62
N GLY A 194 -5.13 18.88 -15.73
CA GLY A 194 -4.29 17.70 -15.99
C GLY A 194 -5.09 16.46 -16.44
N ASN A 195 -4.43 15.30 -16.49
CA ASN A 195 -5.05 14.05 -16.92
C ASN A 195 -6.05 13.50 -15.88
N LEU A 196 -7.33 13.43 -16.25
CA LEU A 196 -8.40 12.85 -15.42
C LEU A 196 -8.79 11.43 -15.84
N GLU A 197 -8.26 10.90 -16.94
CA GLU A 197 -8.56 9.55 -17.40
C GLU A 197 -8.11 8.52 -16.35
N GLY A 198 -9.02 7.61 -15.97
CA GLY A 198 -8.79 6.63 -14.91
C GLY A 198 -8.60 7.20 -13.50
N LYS A 199 -8.94 8.48 -13.24
CA LYS A 199 -8.81 9.14 -11.93
C LYS A 199 -10.17 9.39 -11.29
N GLU A 200 -10.13 9.62 -9.98
CA GLU A 200 -11.31 9.95 -9.19
C GLU A 200 -11.35 11.43 -8.87
N LEU A 201 -12.44 12.11 -9.25
CA LEU A 201 -12.64 13.54 -8.98
C LEU A 201 -12.55 13.87 -7.48
N ARG A 202 -12.90 12.91 -6.61
CA ARG A 202 -12.76 13.00 -5.15
C ARG A 202 -11.33 13.34 -4.68
N PHE A 203 -10.32 12.97 -5.47
CA PHE A 203 -8.90 13.09 -5.10
C PHE A 203 -8.11 14.00 -6.05
N GLY A 204 -8.77 14.55 -7.08
CA GLY A 204 -8.14 15.37 -8.11
C GLY A 204 -7.14 14.59 -8.99
N ALA A 205 -6.49 15.32 -9.90
CA ALA A 205 -5.54 14.73 -10.84
C ALA A 205 -4.26 14.19 -10.17
N THR A 206 -3.87 14.73 -9.01
CA THR A 206 -2.60 14.39 -8.35
C THR A 206 -2.72 13.27 -7.30
N GLY A 207 -3.92 13.04 -6.76
CA GLY A 207 -4.16 12.01 -5.75
C GLY A 207 -3.92 10.59 -6.27
N GLY A 208 -4.35 10.31 -7.52
CA GLY A 208 -4.11 9.04 -8.19
C GLY A 208 -2.63 8.71 -8.41
N PRO A 209 -1.85 9.59 -9.05
CA PRO A 209 -0.40 9.43 -9.22
C PRO A 209 0.39 9.27 -7.93
N LEU A 210 -0.01 9.98 -6.86
CA LEU A 210 0.55 9.80 -5.53
C LEU A 210 0.29 8.38 -5.01
N TRP A 211 -0.98 7.94 -5.05
CA TRP A 211 -1.35 6.58 -4.65
C TRP A 211 -0.59 5.53 -5.45
N ALA A 212 -0.46 5.70 -6.77
CA ALA A 212 0.23 4.78 -7.66
C ALA A 212 1.68 4.55 -7.24
N VAL A 213 2.39 5.61 -6.86
CA VAL A 213 3.77 5.48 -6.36
C VAL A 213 3.80 4.81 -5.00
N LEU A 214 2.93 5.20 -4.07
CA LEU A 214 2.93 4.61 -2.72
C LEU A 214 2.63 3.12 -2.77
N THR A 215 1.57 2.72 -3.48
CA THR A 215 1.13 1.31 -3.56
C THR A 215 2.16 0.41 -4.25
N THR A 216 2.87 0.91 -5.26
CA THR A 216 3.90 0.13 -5.97
C THR A 216 5.26 0.17 -5.27
N ALA A 217 5.58 1.25 -4.55
CA ALA A 217 6.78 1.30 -3.71
C ALA A 217 6.69 0.29 -2.56
N THR A 218 5.53 0.19 -1.91
CA THR A 218 5.31 -0.71 -0.77
C THR A 218 4.78 -2.09 -1.14
N SER A 219 4.81 -2.45 -2.44
CA SER A 219 4.28 -3.73 -2.94
C SER A 219 2.86 -4.06 -2.44
N ASN A 220 2.03 -3.04 -2.20
CA ASN A 220 0.68 -3.23 -1.68
C ASN A 220 -0.24 -3.74 -2.79
N GLY A 221 -0.29 -3.06 -3.94
CA GLY A 221 -1.08 -3.47 -5.09
C GLY A 221 -2.53 -2.96 -5.11
N SER A 222 -2.97 -2.20 -4.11
CA SER A 222 -4.25 -1.48 -4.19
C SER A 222 -4.18 -0.36 -5.22
N VAL A 223 -5.25 -0.20 -5.99
CA VAL A 223 -5.30 0.74 -7.11
C VAL A 223 -6.25 1.88 -6.75
N GLY A 224 -5.70 3.08 -6.54
CA GLY A 224 -6.42 4.33 -6.27
C GLY A 224 -6.66 5.20 -7.51
N ALA A 225 -6.12 4.78 -8.65
CA ALA A 225 -6.33 5.32 -9.99
C ALA A 225 -5.86 4.27 -11.00
N MET A 226 -6.52 4.15 -12.15
CA MET A 226 -6.13 3.16 -13.16
C MET A 226 -4.75 3.52 -13.72
N HIS A 227 -3.76 2.66 -13.44
CA HIS A 227 -2.37 2.90 -13.84
C HIS A 227 -2.20 2.91 -15.36
N ASP A 228 -3.04 2.16 -16.08
CA ASP A 228 -3.04 2.09 -17.55
C ASP A 228 -3.46 3.42 -18.20
N SER A 229 -4.18 4.25 -17.44
CA SER A 229 -4.61 5.58 -17.84
C SER A 229 -3.66 6.70 -17.40
N LEU A 230 -2.51 6.38 -16.79
CA LEU A 230 -1.51 7.39 -16.43
C LEU A 230 -0.82 7.93 -17.69
N ASN A 231 -0.31 9.17 -17.64
CA ASN A 231 0.58 9.65 -18.69
C ASN A 231 1.81 8.71 -18.79
N PRO A 232 2.41 8.51 -19.98
CA PRO A 232 3.46 7.51 -20.17
C PRO A 232 4.63 7.62 -19.19
N LEU A 233 5.14 8.83 -18.95
CA LEU A 233 6.23 9.06 -18.00
C LEU A 233 5.78 8.90 -16.53
N THR A 234 4.53 9.25 -16.22
CA THR A 234 3.95 8.98 -14.91
C THR A 234 3.87 7.48 -14.67
N GLY A 235 3.45 6.69 -15.65
CA GLY A 235 3.39 5.22 -15.58
C GLY A 235 4.75 4.54 -15.40
N LEU A 236 5.84 5.15 -15.86
CA LEU A 236 7.21 4.68 -15.58
C LEU A 236 7.56 4.71 -14.09
N MET A 237 7.03 5.67 -13.32
CA MET A 237 7.34 5.81 -11.89
C MET A 237 6.87 4.61 -11.04
N PRO A 238 5.59 4.17 -11.10
CA PRO A 238 5.16 2.96 -10.42
C PRO A 238 5.82 1.69 -10.98
N MET A 239 6.07 1.60 -12.30
CA MET A 239 6.79 0.46 -12.89
C MET A 239 8.22 0.32 -12.36
N ALA A 240 8.97 1.42 -12.33
CA ALA A 240 10.31 1.44 -11.73
C ALA A 240 10.27 1.04 -10.24
N GLY A 241 9.22 1.42 -9.52
CA GLY A 241 8.97 0.97 -8.16
C GLY A 241 8.88 -0.56 -8.04
N MET A 242 8.10 -1.19 -8.92
CA MET A 242 7.93 -2.65 -8.95
C MET A 242 9.19 -3.40 -9.39
N TRP A 243 9.90 -2.90 -10.40
CA TRP A 243 11.12 -3.54 -10.91
C TRP A 243 12.27 -3.48 -9.91
N LEU A 244 12.48 -2.34 -9.26
CA LEU A 244 13.51 -2.23 -8.22
C LEU A 244 13.11 -3.01 -6.96
N ASN A 245 11.83 -2.98 -6.59
CA ASN A 245 11.27 -3.61 -5.40
C ASN A 245 12.05 -3.28 -4.10
N ALA A 246 12.70 -2.12 -4.05
CA ALA A 246 13.65 -1.76 -2.98
C ALA A 246 13.13 -0.60 -2.11
N THR A 247 12.00 0.03 -2.46
CA THR A 247 11.57 1.28 -1.85
C THR A 247 10.54 1.07 -0.74
N PHE A 248 10.99 0.66 0.44
CA PHE A 248 10.18 0.16 1.57
C PHE A 248 9.58 -1.21 1.32
N GLY A 249 9.00 -1.46 0.14
CA GLY A 249 8.46 -2.75 -0.26
C GLY A 249 7.35 -3.24 0.67
N GLY A 250 7.00 -4.53 0.55
CA GLY A 250 5.98 -5.16 1.37
C GLY A 250 6.39 -5.28 2.84
N VAL A 251 5.40 -5.38 3.73
CA VAL A 251 5.58 -5.56 5.17
C VAL A 251 6.57 -6.69 5.47
N GLY A 252 7.69 -6.33 6.09
CA GLY A 252 8.82 -7.23 6.37
C GLY A 252 9.70 -7.51 5.15
N VAL A 253 9.11 -8.04 4.07
CA VAL A 253 9.85 -8.54 2.89
C VAL A 253 10.60 -7.44 2.14
N GLY A 254 10.09 -6.21 2.12
CA GLY A 254 10.79 -5.10 1.47
C GLY A 254 12.14 -4.75 2.11
N MET A 255 12.23 -4.85 3.45
CA MET A 255 13.52 -4.71 4.14
C MET A 255 14.43 -5.91 3.91
N ILE A 256 13.87 -7.13 3.78
CA ILE A 256 14.65 -8.31 3.38
C ILE A 256 15.27 -8.08 1.99
N ASN A 257 14.48 -7.58 1.04
CA ASN A 257 14.97 -7.31 -0.31
C ASN A 257 16.02 -6.19 -0.32
N MET A 258 15.80 -5.10 0.41
CA MET A 258 16.80 -4.06 0.61
C MET A 258 18.09 -4.62 1.22
N PHE A 259 18.00 -5.55 2.16
CA PHE A 259 19.17 -6.20 2.73
C PHE A 259 19.97 -6.98 1.67
N LEU A 260 19.32 -7.64 0.72
CA LEU A 260 20.01 -8.30 -0.41
C LEU A 260 20.79 -7.27 -1.25
N TYR A 261 20.19 -6.11 -1.55
CA TYR A 261 20.89 -5.03 -2.24
C TYR A 261 22.08 -4.50 -1.44
N ILE A 262 21.96 -4.40 -0.11
CA ILE A 262 23.07 -3.99 0.77
C ILE A 262 24.22 -5.01 0.68
N VAL A 263 23.93 -6.31 0.70
CA VAL A 263 24.97 -7.36 0.57
C VAL A 263 25.70 -7.24 -0.77
N VAL A 264 24.97 -7.07 -1.86
CA VAL A 264 25.56 -6.87 -3.20
C VAL A 264 26.40 -5.59 -3.25
N ALA A 265 25.90 -4.48 -2.70
CA ALA A 265 26.62 -3.21 -2.68
C ALA A 265 27.93 -3.29 -1.87
N VAL A 266 27.90 -3.95 -0.71
CA VAL A 266 29.09 -4.17 0.12
C VAL A 266 30.09 -5.08 -0.60
N PHE A 267 29.62 -6.13 -1.27
CA PHE A 267 30.47 -7.02 -2.07
C PHE A 267 31.18 -6.28 -3.20
N VAL A 268 30.45 -5.48 -3.99
CA VAL A 268 31.02 -4.68 -5.09
C VAL A 268 32.01 -3.65 -4.54
N ALA A 269 31.65 -2.93 -3.48
CA ALA A 269 32.56 -1.97 -2.85
C ALA A 269 33.85 -2.63 -2.34
N GLY A 270 33.75 -3.85 -1.78
CA GLY A 270 34.90 -4.62 -1.32
C GLY A 270 35.79 -5.15 -2.44
N MET A 271 35.28 -5.32 -3.67
CA MET A 271 36.11 -5.68 -4.83
C MET A 271 36.84 -4.47 -5.44
N MET A 272 36.38 -3.24 -5.16
CA MET A 272 36.97 -2.01 -5.71
C MET A 272 38.13 -1.47 -4.85
N VAL A 273 38.36 -2.03 -3.65
CA VAL A 273 39.40 -1.64 -2.71
C VAL A 273 40.42 -2.76 -2.59
#